data_AF-S3LP25-F1
#
_entry.id   AF-S3LP25-F1
#
_cell.length_a   1.000
_cell.length_b   1.000
_cell.length_c   1.000
_cell.angle_alpha   90.00
_cell.angle_beta   90.00
_cell.angle_gamma   90.00
#
_symmetry.space_group_name_H-M   'P 1'
#
loop_
_entity.id
_entity.type
_entity.pdbx_description
1 polymer ?
#
loop_
_entity_poly.entity_id
_entity_poly.type
_entity_poly.pdbx_seq_one_letter_code
_entity_poly.pdbx_strand_id
1 'polypeptide(L)' 'MYSFGADCVVITVDTVYIFEFKLSGNGSAEDALEQIKENAYAAKYKTDGKKIVLIGAGFEEATRTIQDWKVEQL' A
#
# COMPACT_ATOMS: atom_id res chain seq x y z
N MET A 1 -16.23 2.43 4.49
CA MET A 1 -15.34 2.46 5.68
C MET A 1 -14.14 3.29 5.27
N TYR A 2 -14.02 4.53 5.74
CA TYR A 2 -12.80 5.32 5.49
C TYR A 2 -11.77 4.84 6.50
N SER A 3 -10.74 4.14 6.04
CA SER A 3 -9.57 3.84 6.87
C SER A 3 -8.75 5.13 6.99
N PHE A 4 -8.40 5.52 8.21
CA PHE A 4 -7.54 6.68 8.47
C PHE A 4 -6.04 6.31 8.38
N GLY A 5 -5.69 5.06 8.05
CA GLY A 5 -4.32 4.57 7.95
C GLY A 5 -4.15 3.49 6.87
N ALA A 6 -2.90 3.25 6.46
CA ALA A 6 -2.56 2.15 5.56
C ALA A 6 -3.06 0.81 6.10
N ASP A 7 -3.59 -0.04 5.22
CA ASP A 7 -4.17 -1.33 5.59
C ASP A 7 -3.16 -2.28 6.25
N CYS A 8 -1.89 -2.23 5.83
CA CYS A 8 -0.82 -3.00 6.44
C CYS A 8 0.52 -2.29 6.33
N VAL A 9 1.31 -2.37 7.41
CA VAL A 9 2.71 -1.92 7.42
C VAL A 9 3.59 -3.05 7.94
N VAL A 10 4.62 -3.39 7.17
CA VAL A 10 5.63 -4.39 7.54
C VAL A 10 6.97 -3.69 7.68
N ILE A 11 7.59 -3.81 8.86
CA ILE A 11 8.89 -3.21 9.16
C ILE A 11 9.92 -4.32 9.31
N THR A 12 10.96 -4.29 8.48
CA THR A 12 12.12 -5.18 8.56
C THR A 12 13.33 -4.44 9.12
N VAL A 13 14.48 -5.10 9.12
CA VAL A 13 15.76 -4.51 9.55
C VAL A 13 16.09 -3.27 8.72
N ASP A 14 15.87 -3.28 7.41
CA ASP A 14 16.32 -2.22 6.49
C ASP A 14 15.20 -1.58 5.66
N THR A 15 13.97 -2.10 5.72
CA THR A 15 12.89 -1.70 4.82
C THR A 15 11.55 -1.57 5.55
N VAL A 16 10.76 -0.57 5.15
CA VAL A 16 9.36 -0.41 5.53
C VAL A 16 8.50 -0.60 4.29
N TYR A 17 7.60 -1.58 4.33
CA TYR A 17 6.60 -1.83 3.29
C TYR A 17 5.25 -1.29 3.75
N ILE A 18 4.61 -0.48 2.93
CA ILE A 18 3.29 0.11 3.20
C ILE A 18 2.33 -0.40 2.14
N PHE A 19 1.28 -1.08 2.58
CA PHE A 19 0.28 -1.69 1.72
C PHE A 19 -1.06 -0.98 1.85
N GLU A 20 -1.74 -0.89 0.72
CA GLU A 20 -3.16 -0.54 0.62
C GLU A 20 -3.81 -1.54 -0.34
N PHE A 21 -4.99 -2.00 0.03
CA PHE A 21 -5.70 -3.05 -0.68
C PHE A 21 -7.00 -2.53 -1.28
N LYS A 22 -7.30 -2.96 -2.49
CA LYS A 22 -8.58 -2.69 -3.14
C LYS A 22 -9.23 -3.99 -3.58
N LEU A 23 -10.53 -4.08 -3.36
CA LEU A 23 -11.37 -5.03 -4.09
C LEU A 23 -11.65 -4.46 -5.48
N SER A 24 -11.71 -5.31 -6.50
CA SER A 24 -11.89 -4.90 -7.89
C SER A 24 -13.13 -4.02 -8.13
N GLY A 25 -14.19 -4.16 -7.32
CA GLY A 25 -15.37 -3.30 -7.36
C GLY A 25 -15.19 -1.89 -6.77
N ASN A 26 -14.11 -1.65 -6.03
CA ASN A 26 -13.86 -0.42 -5.24
C ASN A 26 -12.57 0.33 -5.63
N GLY A 27 -11.81 -0.18 -6.61
CA GLY A 27 -10.61 0.46 -7.14
C GLY A 27 -9.58 -0.54 -7.65
N SER A 28 -8.55 0.00 -8.30
CA SER A 28 -7.41 -0.73 -8.84
C SER A 28 -6.20 -0.72 -7.90
N ALA A 29 -5.18 -1.53 -8.21
CA ALA A 29 -3.88 -1.44 -7.55
C ALA A 29 -3.22 -0.05 -7.71
N GLU A 30 -3.50 0.67 -8.80
CA GLU A 30 -3.02 2.04 -9.01
C GLU A 30 -3.73 3.01 -8.05
N ASP A 31 -5.05 2.92 -7.92
CA ASP A 31 -5.82 3.75 -6.98
C ASP A 31 -5.36 3.53 -5.54
N ALA A 32 -5.02 2.28 -5.19
CA ALA A 32 -4.44 1.94 -3.90
C ALA A 32 -3.07 2.61 -3.70
N LEU A 33 -2.20 2.57 -4.71
CA LEU A 33 -0.86 3.17 -4.65
C LEU A 33 -0.95 4.70 -4.50
N GLU A 34 -1.82 5.36 -5.25
CA GLU A 34 -2.04 6.81 -5.15
C GLU A 34 -2.62 7.19 -3.79
N GLN A 35 -3.56 6.40 -3.24
CA GLN A 35 -4.08 6.62 -1.90
C GLN A 35 -2.99 6.56 -0.81
N ILE A 36 -1.98 5.67 -0.94
CA ILE A 36 -0.84 5.64 -0.01
C ILE A 36 -0.02 6.94 -0.09
N LYS A 37 0.19 7.46 -1.31
CA LYS A 37 0.96 8.69 -1.56
C LYS A 37 0.24 9.93 -1.02
N GLU A 38 -1.05 10.08 -1.32
CA GLU A 38 -1.86 11.23 -0.90
C GLU A 38 -1.92 11.39 0.61
N ASN A 39 -2.06 10.27 1.33
CA ASN A 39 -2.10 10.28 2.79
C ASN A 39 -0.74 10.51 3.45
N ALA A 40 0.33 10.68 2.66
CA ALA A 40 1.69 10.95 3.10
C ALA A 40 2.22 9.95 4.16
N TYR A 41 1.75 8.71 4.14
CA TYR A 41 2.06 7.72 5.18
C TYR A 41 3.55 7.40 5.28
N ALA A 42 4.30 7.54 4.18
CA ALA A 42 5.74 7.35 4.18
C ALA A 42 6.49 8.36 5.07
N ALA A 43 5.93 9.56 5.29
CA ALA A 43 6.62 10.63 6.01
C ALA A 43 7.03 10.24 7.44
N LYS A 44 6.23 9.42 8.13
CA LYS A 44 6.52 8.96 9.50
C LYS A 44 7.69 7.98 9.60
N TYR A 45 8.12 7.39 8.48
CA TYR A 45 9.18 6.37 8.44
C TYR A 45 10.48 6.88 7.81
N LYS A 46 10.49 8.09 7.26
CA LYS A 46 11.66 8.68 6.59
C LYS A 46 12.83 8.96 7.54
N THR A 47 12.60 9.03 8.85
CA THR A 47 13.64 9.37 9.83
C THR A 47 14.63 8.23 10.12
N ASP A 48 14.25 6.99 9.81
CA ASP A 48 14.99 5.81 10.28
C ASP A 48 16.05 5.33 9.28
N GLY A 49 16.21 6.02 8.14
CA GLY A 49 17.15 5.64 7.07
C GLY A 49 16.81 4.34 6.35
N LYS A 50 15.67 3.72 6.69
CA LYS A 50 15.14 2.52 6.03
C LYS A 50 14.61 2.86 4.65
N LYS A 51 14.73 1.92 3.71
CA LYS A 51 14.04 2.00 2.41
C LYS A 51 12.54 1.99 2.65
N ILE A 52 11.79 2.77 1.87
CA ILE A 52 10.33 2.75 1.93
C ILE A 52 9.80 2.25 0.60
N VAL A 53 8.95 1.22 0.66
CA VAL A 53 8.31 0.60 -0.50
C VAL A 53 6.80 0.71 -0.32
N LEU A 54 6.15 1.33 -1.28
CA LEU A 54 4.69 1.47 -1.35
C LEU A 54 4.14 0.38 -2.26
N ILE A 55 3.10 -0.32 -1.81
CA ILE A 55 2.49 -1.43 -2.55
C ILE A 55 0.98 -1.25 -2.58
N GLY A 56 0.43 -0.94 -3.75
CA GLY A 56 -1.00 -1.04 -4.00
C GLY A 56 -1.33 -2.42 -4.55
N ALA A 57 -2.29 -3.15 -3.97
CA ALA A 57 -2.68 -4.47 -4.47
C ALA A 57 -4.19 -4.58 -4.65
N GLY A 58 -4.59 -5.06 -5.83
CA GLY A 58 -5.96 -5.33 -6.21
C GLY A 58 -6.31 -6.80 -5.98
N PHE A 59 -7.54 -7.06 -5.52
CA PHE A 59 -8.09 -8.38 -5.29
C PHE A 59 -9.34 -8.61 -6.11
N GLU A 60 -9.42 -9.79 -6.73
CA GLU A 60 -10.63 -10.25 -7.41
C GLU A 60 -11.64 -10.75 -6.37
N GLU A 61 -12.84 -10.17 -6.35
CA GLU A 61 -13.86 -10.45 -5.34
C GLU A 61 -14.38 -11.88 -5.41
N ALA A 62 -14.56 -12.41 -6.63
CA ALA A 62 -15.13 -13.74 -6.83
C ALA A 62 -14.20 -14.86 -6.33
N THR A 63 -12.91 -14.73 -6.61
CA THR A 63 -11.91 -15.76 -6.25
C THR A 63 -11.23 -15.47 -4.92
N ARG A 64 -11.34 -14.22 -4.42
CA ARG A 64 -10.67 -13.73 -3.20
C ARG A 64 -9.15 -13.88 -3.27
N THR A 65 -8.60 -13.71 -4.47
CA THR A 65 -7.16 -13.79 -4.75
C THR A 65 -6.63 -12.44 -5.25
N ILE A 66 -5.32 -12.26 -5.20
CA ILE A 66 -4.66 -11.09 -5.80
C ILE A 66 -4.93 -11.12 -7.31
N GLN A 67 -5.39 -9.99 -7.84
CA GLN A 67 -5.58 -9.75 -9.27
C GLN A 67 -4.32 -9.11 -9.85
N ASP A 68 -3.85 -8.03 -9.24
CA ASP A 68 -2.68 -7.26 -9.66
C ASP A 68 -2.05 -6.51 -8.48
N TRP A 69 -0.85 -5.97 -8.70
CA TRP A 69 -0.20 -5.08 -7.75
C TRP A 69 0.73 -4.08 -8.45
N LYS A 70 0.96 -2.95 -7.77
CA LYS A 70 1.88 -1.88 -8.16
C LYS A 70 2.85 -1.61 -7.03
N VAL A 71 4.08 -1.26 -7.39
CA VAL A 71 5.16 -1.03 -6.44
C VAL A 71 5.87 0.26 -6.79
N GLU A 72 6.13 1.09 -5.78
CA GLU A 72 6.98 2.27 -5.89
C GLU A 72 7.95 2.33 -4.71
N GLN A 73 9.21 2.66 -4.98
CA GLN A 73 10.22 2.85 -3.95
C GLN A 73 10.53 4.35 -3.81
N LEU A 74 10.57 4.84 -2.57
CA LEU A 74 10.90 6.23 -2.22
C LEU A 74 12.37 6.43 -1.83
#